data_AF-B8M8Y0-F1
#
_entry.id   AF-B8M8Y0-F1
#
_cell.length_a   1.000
_cell.length_b   1.000
_cell.length_c   1.000
_cell.angle_alpha   90.00
_cell.angle_beta   90.00
_cell.angle_gamma   90.00
#
_symmetry.space_group_name_H-M   'P 1'
#
loop_
_entity.id
_entity.type
_entity.pdbx_description
1 polymer ?
#
loop_
_entity_poly.entity_id
_entity_poly.type
_entity_poly.pdbx_seq_one_letter_code
_entity_poly.pdbx_strand_id
1 'polypeptide(L)'
;MPYCLIDLEGGESGASIIPPEDWRRLEKLVKTVVNNIYDEKAVQLRETVSHLSTQLILLQNENQGLKRALINAKKPKNKKQPLLLGLPSEQDGGALFMSPTKVQQARDIISQKNDEAAQKQAHKDDKKLQQQLKKQAREAEKVKRAQIRQEKREQREQEAAEKQRLKDEQELAKLADLQLQNDVISTPKASKRPTKQISRQAKPRVQPEAHVEDNEVVVTTNRRGRAIRPPARFRD
;
A
#
# COMPACT_ATOMS: atom_id res chain seq x y z
N MET A 1 44.27 0.40 -23.87
CA MET A 1 44.23 -0.77 -22.99
C MET A 1 42.93 -1.52 -23.23
N PRO A 2 42.92 -2.57 -24.07
CA PRO A 2 41.74 -3.41 -24.24
C PRO A 2 41.65 -4.36 -23.03
N TYR A 3 40.51 -4.35 -22.34
CA TYR A 3 40.22 -5.34 -21.31
C TYR A 3 39.81 -6.64 -22.01
N CYS A 4 40.70 -7.64 -21.96
CA CYS A 4 40.38 -9.03 -22.28
C CYS A 4 39.33 -9.51 -21.28
N LEU A 5 38.13 -9.78 -21.77
CA LEU A 5 37.12 -10.53 -21.03
C LEU A 5 37.58 -11.98 -21.04
N ILE A 6 37.99 -12.47 -19.87
CA ILE A 6 38.42 -13.84 -19.66
C ILE A 6 37.16 -14.70 -19.74
N ASP A 7 37.02 -15.46 -20.83
CA ASP A 7 36.10 -16.58 -20.87
C ASP A 7 36.56 -17.59 -19.81
N LEU A 8 35.71 -17.82 -18.81
CA LEU A 8 35.87 -18.85 -17.79
C LEU A 8 35.63 -20.22 -18.46
N GLU A 9 36.66 -20.71 -19.15
CA GLU A 9 36.82 -22.13 -19.43
C GLU A 9 37.14 -22.84 -18.10
N GLY A 10 36.12 -23.42 -17.49
CA GLY A 10 36.28 -24.42 -16.43
C GLY A 10 36.67 -25.75 -17.04
N GLY A 11 37.96 -26.07 -17.00
CA GLY A 11 38.48 -27.39 -17.34
C GLY A 11 38.31 -28.38 -16.18
N GLU A 12 37.42 -29.35 -16.36
CA GLU A 12 37.48 -30.67 -15.72
C GLU A 12 37.40 -31.73 -16.82
N SER A 13 38.36 -32.65 -16.84
CA SER A 13 38.52 -33.68 -17.86
C SER A 13 37.38 -34.70 -17.81
N GLY A 14 36.77 -35.00 -18.98
CA GLY A 14 36.10 -36.30 -19.19
C GLY A 14 34.76 -36.33 -19.91
N ALA A 15 34.20 -35.23 -20.40
CA ALA A 15 33.16 -35.24 -21.43
C ALA A 15 33.00 -33.82 -22.00
N SER A 16 33.22 -33.64 -23.30
CA SER A 16 32.89 -32.37 -23.96
C SER A 16 31.39 -32.12 -23.78
N ILE A 17 31.01 -31.14 -22.96
CA ILE A 17 29.62 -30.70 -22.82
C ILE A 17 29.17 -30.26 -24.21
N ILE A 18 28.23 -30.98 -24.81
CA ILE A 18 27.72 -30.65 -26.13
C ILE A 18 26.98 -29.32 -26.01
N PRO A 19 27.39 -28.27 -26.74
CA PRO A 19 26.72 -26.98 -26.66
C PRO A 19 25.25 -27.14 -27.07
N PRO A 20 24.31 -26.49 -26.38
CA PRO A 20 22.87 -26.64 -26.64
C PRO A 20 22.46 -26.21 -28.05
N GLU A 21 23.25 -25.37 -28.71
CA GLU A 21 23.10 -24.95 -30.10
C GLU A 21 23.28 -26.13 -31.08
N ASP A 22 24.11 -27.10 -30.72
CA ASP A 22 24.39 -28.30 -31.51
C ASP A 22 23.38 -29.43 -31.23
N TRP A 23 22.08 -29.14 -31.34
CA TRP A 23 21.01 -30.12 -31.10
C TRP A 23 21.17 -31.41 -31.93
N ARG A 24 21.81 -31.34 -33.11
CA ARG A 24 22.14 -32.51 -33.94
C ARG A 24 23.15 -33.45 -33.27
N ARG A 25 24.09 -32.92 -32.48
CA ARG A 25 25.04 -33.73 -31.70
C ARG A 25 24.35 -34.35 -30.49
N LEU A 26 23.47 -33.60 -29.82
CA LEU A 26 22.62 -34.12 -28.73
C LEU A 26 21.70 -35.26 -29.24
N GLU A 27 21.07 -35.08 -30.40
CA GLU A 27 20.19 -36.10 -30.98
C GLU A 27 20.96 -37.37 -31.39
N LYS A 28 22.17 -37.21 -31.94
CA LYS A 28 23.05 -38.35 -32.22
C LYS A 28 23.43 -39.09 -30.95
N LEU A 29 23.78 -38.37 -29.88
CA LEU A 29 24.10 -38.95 -28.58
C LEU A 29 22.92 -39.77 -28.02
N VAL A 30 21.72 -39.19 -28.03
CA VAL A 30 20.50 -39.88 -27.58
C VAL A 30 20.26 -41.15 -28.41
N LYS A 31 20.43 -41.09 -29.73
CA LYS A 31 20.30 -42.27 -30.61
C LYS A 31 21.36 -43.34 -30.37
N THR A 32 22.58 -42.97 -29.96
CA THR A 32 23.63 -43.95 -29.63
C THR A 32 23.43 -44.62 -28.28
N VAL A 33 22.82 -43.92 -27.32
CA VAL A 33 22.62 -44.42 -25.95
C VAL A 33 21.33 -45.25 -25.82
N VAL A 34 20.31 -44.92 -26.62
CA VAL A 34 19.02 -45.61 -26.60
C VAL A 34 19.06 -46.85 -27.50
N ASN A 35 18.90 -48.03 -26.91
CA ASN A 35 18.90 -49.31 -27.63
C ASN A 35 17.65 -49.54 -28.49
N ASN A 36 16.46 -49.09 -28.05
CA ASN A 36 15.22 -49.17 -28.82
C ASN A 36 14.63 -47.78 -29.05
N ILE A 37 14.72 -47.32 -30.30
CA ILE A 37 14.32 -45.96 -30.71
C ILE A 37 12.79 -45.79 -30.69
N TYR A 38 12.03 -46.89 -30.71
CA TYR A 38 10.58 -46.89 -30.73
C TYR A 38 9.93 -46.98 -29.33
N ASP A 39 10.72 -47.10 -28.27
CA ASP A 39 10.19 -47.06 -26.90
C ASP A 39 9.56 -45.69 -26.62
N GLU A 40 8.37 -45.66 -26.02
CA GLU A 40 7.66 -44.41 -25.70
C GLU A 40 8.54 -43.46 -24.86
N LYS A 41 9.29 -44.00 -23.90
CA LYS A 41 10.22 -43.24 -23.05
C LYS A 41 11.38 -42.64 -23.85
N ALA A 42 11.86 -43.34 -24.88
CA ALA A 42 12.92 -42.85 -25.76
C ALA A 42 12.43 -41.70 -26.66
N VAL A 43 11.21 -41.82 -27.17
CA VAL A 43 10.56 -40.76 -27.95
C VAL A 43 10.37 -39.51 -27.09
N GLN A 44 9.82 -39.66 -25.88
CA GLN A 44 9.66 -38.56 -24.92
C GLN A 44 11.01 -37.89 -24.57
N LEU A 45 12.07 -38.67 -24.37
CA LEU A 45 13.40 -38.14 -24.11
C LEU A 45 13.93 -37.31 -25.29
N ARG A 46 13.76 -37.81 -26.53
CA ARG A 46 14.20 -37.08 -27.73
C ARG A 46 13.42 -35.77 -27.91
N GLU A 47 12.11 -35.80 -27.70
CA GLU A 47 11.25 -34.62 -27.80
C GLU A 47 11.60 -33.58 -26.75
N THR A 48 11.80 -33.98 -25.49
CA THR A 48 12.19 -33.07 -24.40
C THR A 48 13.56 -32.46 -24.62
N VAL A 49 14.56 -33.24 -25.06
CA VAL A 49 15.89 -32.70 -25.42
C VAL A 49 15.79 -31.69 -26.56
N SER A 50 15.01 -32.00 -27.59
CA SER A 50 14.76 -31.09 -28.71
C SER A 50 14.09 -29.80 -28.24
N HIS A 51 13.05 -29.92 -27.41
CA HIS A 51 12.32 -28.79 -26.83
C HIS A 51 13.24 -27.88 -26.00
N LEU A 52 13.99 -28.45 -25.06
CA LEU A 52 14.92 -27.69 -24.21
C LEU A 52 16.01 -27.00 -25.03
N SER A 53 16.58 -27.68 -26.03
CA SER A 53 17.58 -27.06 -26.92
C SER A 53 17.01 -25.84 -27.65
N THR A 54 15.80 -25.94 -28.21
CA THR A 54 15.15 -24.82 -28.89
C THR A 54 14.83 -23.67 -27.94
N GLN A 55 14.35 -23.94 -26.72
CA GLN A 55 14.10 -22.92 -25.72
C GLN A 55 15.37 -22.19 -25.31
N LEU A 56 16.48 -22.91 -25.08
CA LEU A 56 17.76 -22.30 -24.74
C LEU A 56 18.26 -21.37 -25.85
N ILE A 57 18.18 -21.79 -27.11
CA ILE A 57 18.56 -20.97 -28.26
C ILE A 57 17.71 -19.70 -28.34
N LEU A 58 16.39 -19.81 -28.14
CA LEU A 58 15.49 -18.66 -28.14
C LEU A 58 15.84 -17.68 -27.02
N LEU A 59 16.02 -18.16 -25.80
CA LEU A 59 16.38 -17.34 -24.65
C LEU A 59 17.74 -16.66 -24.79
N GLN A 60 18.72 -17.33 -25.38
CA GLN A 60 20.03 -16.74 -25.68
C GLN A 60 19.89 -15.61 -26.70
N ASN A 61 19.12 -15.82 -27.77
CA ASN A 61 18.87 -14.80 -28.79
C ASN A 61 18.12 -13.60 -28.21
N GLU A 62 17.13 -13.82 -27.36
CA GLU A 62 16.43 -12.75 -26.64
C GLU A 62 17.38 -11.96 -25.74
N ASN A 63 18.19 -12.65 -24.93
CA ASN A 63 19.19 -12.01 -24.07
C ASN A 63 20.19 -11.18 -24.88
N GLN A 64 20.67 -11.69 -26.02
CA GLN A 64 21.54 -10.94 -26.92
C GLN A 64 20.81 -9.73 -27.53
N GLY A 65 19.55 -9.89 -27.93
CA GLY A 65 18.69 -8.81 -28.43
C GLY A 65 18.50 -7.71 -27.40
N LEU A 66 18.18 -8.06 -26.16
CA LEU A 66 18.03 -7.12 -25.04
C LEU A 66 19.33 -6.39 -24.72
N LYS A 67 20.46 -7.10 -24.71
CA LYS A 67 21.80 -6.48 -24.53
C LYS A 67 22.08 -5.46 -25.64
N ARG A 68 21.81 -5.80 -26.90
CA ARG A 68 21.96 -4.88 -28.04
C ARG A 68 21.01 -3.68 -27.93
N ALA A 69 19.76 -3.90 -27.55
CA ALA A 69 18.77 -2.84 -27.36
C ALA A 69 19.19 -1.87 -26.25
N LEU A 70 19.72 -2.39 -25.13
CA LEU A 70 20.25 -1.57 -24.04
C LEU A 70 21.45 -0.74 -24.49
N ILE A 71 22.39 -1.33 -25.23
CA ILE A 71 23.52 -0.60 -25.82
C ILE A 71 23.01 0.51 -26.75
N ASN A 72 22.04 0.22 -27.61
CA ASN A 72 21.48 1.20 -28.54
C ASN A 72 20.65 2.29 -27.85
N ALA A 73 19.99 1.97 -26.73
CA ALA A 73 19.29 2.95 -25.91
C ALA A 73 20.25 3.87 -25.16
N LYS A 74 21.40 3.34 -24.70
CA LYS A 74 22.47 4.13 -24.07
C LYS A 74 23.24 4.99 -25.07
N LYS A 75 23.34 4.57 -26.34
CA LYS A 75 23.96 5.40 -27.37
C LYS A 75 23.16 6.70 -27.49
N PRO A 76 23.82 7.87 -27.40
CA PRO A 76 23.13 9.13 -27.67
C PRO A 76 22.55 9.05 -29.07
N LYS A 77 21.26 9.35 -29.22
CA LYS A 77 20.66 9.47 -30.55
C LYS A 77 21.44 10.56 -31.26
N ASN A 78 22.17 10.21 -32.32
CA ASN A 78 22.85 11.16 -33.21
C ASN A 78 21.80 11.96 -33.99
N LYS A 79 20.96 12.71 -33.30
CA LYS A 79 20.13 13.74 -33.90
C LYS A 79 21.12 14.81 -34.30
N LYS A 80 21.35 14.94 -35.61
CA LYS A 80 22.08 16.08 -36.17
C LYS A 80 21.22 17.31 -35.89
N GLN A 81 21.42 17.93 -34.73
CA GLN A 81 20.74 19.17 -34.39
C GLN A 81 21.34 20.25 -35.28
N PRO A 82 20.52 20.98 -36.07
CA PRO A 82 21.04 22.08 -36.87
C PRO A 82 21.64 23.13 -35.92
N LEU A 83 22.83 23.63 -36.25
CA LEU A 83 23.43 24.75 -35.54
C LEU A 83 22.58 25.99 -35.82
N LEU A 84 21.79 26.41 -34.84
CA LEU A 84 20.97 27.62 -34.96
C LEU A 84 21.88 28.84 -34.78
N LEU A 85 22.25 29.47 -35.89
CA LEU A 85 23.17 30.62 -35.94
C LEU A 85 22.48 31.97 -35.65
N GLY A 86 21.17 31.99 -35.38
CA GLY A 86 20.44 33.23 -35.07
C GLY A 86 20.51 34.30 -36.18
N LEU A 87 20.73 33.87 -37.43
CA LEU A 87 20.86 34.75 -38.58
C LEU A 87 19.47 35.27 -39.04
N PRO A 88 19.38 36.51 -39.54
CA PRO A 88 18.15 37.01 -40.16
C PRO A 88 17.83 36.20 -41.43
N SER A 89 16.55 35.86 -41.62
CA SER A 89 16.02 35.01 -42.71
C SER A 89 16.03 35.69 -44.09
N GLU A 90 16.65 36.86 -44.24
CA GLU A 90 16.62 37.62 -45.49
C GLU A 90 17.52 37.02 -46.59
N GLN A 91 18.35 36.03 -46.25
CA GLN A 91 19.27 35.34 -47.17
C GLN A 91 18.95 33.84 -47.28
N ASP A 92 17.67 33.53 -47.40
CA ASP A 92 17.17 32.14 -47.48
C ASP A 92 17.29 31.60 -48.92
N GLY A 93 18.46 31.05 -49.27
CA GLY A 93 18.59 30.29 -50.51
C GLY A 93 20.00 29.81 -50.92
N GLY A 94 21.06 30.27 -50.27
CA GLY A 94 22.45 29.95 -50.65
C GLY A 94 23.22 29.14 -49.59
N ALA A 95 24.30 28.47 -50.02
CA ALA A 95 25.26 27.88 -49.09
C ALA A 95 26.00 28.99 -48.33
N LEU A 96 25.84 29.01 -47.00
CA LEU A 96 26.46 30.00 -46.12
C LEU A 96 27.82 29.47 -45.62
N PHE A 97 28.92 30.09 -46.08
CA PHE A 97 30.27 29.80 -45.58
C PHE A 97 30.51 30.51 -44.26
N MET A 98 30.48 29.76 -43.15
CA MET A 98 30.65 30.31 -41.81
C MET A 98 32.10 30.22 -41.35
N SER A 99 32.57 31.26 -40.66
CA SER A 99 33.86 31.20 -39.97
C SER A 99 33.80 30.24 -38.77
N PRO A 100 34.92 29.60 -38.39
CA PRO A 100 34.96 28.70 -37.24
C PRO A 100 34.41 29.31 -35.95
N THR A 101 34.63 30.61 -35.73
CA THR A 101 34.13 31.36 -34.58
C THR A 101 32.60 31.40 -34.53
N LYS A 102 31.93 31.63 -35.67
CA LYS A 102 30.45 31.61 -35.73
C LYS A 102 29.89 30.22 -35.43
N VAL A 103 30.58 29.17 -35.89
CA VAL A 103 30.22 27.77 -35.60
C VAL A 103 30.36 27.46 -34.10
N GLN A 104 31.39 27.98 -33.43
CA GLN A 104 31.55 27.84 -31.98
C GLN A 104 30.42 28.56 -31.22
N GLN A 105 30.10 29.80 -31.57
CA GLN A 105 29.00 30.54 -30.94
C GLN A 105 27.66 29.80 -31.04
N ALA A 106 27.35 29.20 -32.19
CA ALA A 106 26.12 28.41 -32.34
C ALA A 106 26.12 27.16 -31.45
N ARG A 107 27.27 26.52 -31.25
CA ARG A 107 27.41 25.38 -30.33
C ARG A 107 27.20 25.81 -28.88
N ASP A 108 27.79 26.94 -28.49
CA ASP A 108 27.67 27.48 -27.13
C ASP A 108 26.22 27.82 -26.80
N ILE A 109 25.49 28.45 -27.73
CA ILE A 109 24.05 28.75 -27.57
C ILE A 109 23.24 27.46 -27.39
N ILE A 110 23.54 26.41 -28.16
CA ILE A 110 22.85 25.12 -28.02
C ILE A 110 23.18 24.45 -26.69
N SER A 111 24.45 24.48 -26.26
CA SER A 111 24.87 23.96 -24.95
C SER A 111 24.13 24.67 -23.82
N GLN A 112 24.14 26.00 -23.81
CA GLN A 112 23.45 26.81 -22.81
C GLN A 112 21.95 26.48 -22.75
N LYS A 113 21.27 26.36 -23.90
CA LYS A 113 19.85 25.96 -23.95
C LYS A 113 19.62 24.57 -23.37
N ASN A 114 20.51 23.63 -23.65
CA ASN A 114 20.42 22.27 -23.11
C ASN A 114 20.65 22.24 -21.60
N ASP A 115 21.65 22.99 -21.12
CA ASP A 115 21.98 23.10 -19.69
C ASP A 115 20.83 23.76 -18.93
N GLU A 116 20.26 24.84 -19.46
CA GLU A 116 19.05 25.47 -18.91
C GLU A 116 17.85 24.51 -18.88
N ALA A 117 17.63 23.74 -19.94
CA ALA A 117 16.55 22.77 -19.99
C ALA A 117 16.74 21.65 -18.96
N ALA A 118 17.98 21.17 -18.79
CA ALA A 118 18.35 20.19 -17.80
C ALA A 118 18.15 20.72 -16.38
N GLN A 119 18.59 21.95 -16.09
CA GLN A 119 18.37 22.61 -14.80
C GLN A 119 16.88 22.82 -14.51
N LYS A 120 16.10 23.29 -15.49
CA LYS A 120 14.64 23.44 -15.36
C LYS A 120 13.96 22.10 -15.07
N GLN A 121 14.44 21.01 -15.68
CA GLN A 121 13.89 19.68 -15.45
C GLN A 121 14.25 19.17 -14.05
N ALA A 122 15.52 19.28 -13.64
CA ALA A 122 15.96 18.94 -12.29
C ALA A 122 15.16 19.71 -11.22
N HIS A 123 14.97 21.02 -11.41
CA HIS A 123 14.16 21.84 -10.51
C HIS A 123 12.70 21.38 -10.40
N LYS A 124 12.10 20.94 -11.51
CA LYS A 124 10.72 20.40 -11.50
C LYS A 124 10.66 19.10 -10.72
N ASP A 125 11.65 18.24 -10.88
CA ASP A 125 11.67 16.93 -10.25
C ASP A 125 11.99 17.04 -8.74
N ASP A 126 12.90 17.93 -8.34
CA ASP A 126 13.13 18.29 -6.93
C ASP A 126 11.88 18.88 -6.29
N LYS A 127 11.18 19.78 -7.00
CA LYS A 127 9.93 20.37 -6.50
C LYS A 127 8.85 19.30 -6.29
N LYS A 128 8.74 18.32 -7.19
CA LYS A 128 7.81 17.19 -7.02
C LYS A 128 8.19 16.34 -5.81
N LEU A 129 9.48 16.02 -5.66
CA LEU A 129 9.98 15.24 -4.53
C LEU A 129 9.68 15.93 -3.19
N GLN A 130 9.99 17.23 -3.09
CA GLN A 130 9.67 18.02 -1.89
C GLN A 130 8.18 18.07 -1.59
N GLN A 131 7.32 18.17 -2.61
CA GLN A 131 5.87 18.14 -2.43
C GLN A 131 5.39 16.79 -1.89
N GLN A 132 5.95 15.68 -2.36
CA GLN A 132 5.61 14.34 -1.87
C GLN A 132 6.02 14.18 -0.40
N LEU A 133 7.25 14.57 -0.04
CA LEU A 133 7.73 14.53 1.34
C LEU A 133 6.87 15.40 2.26
N LYS A 134 6.49 16.59 1.82
CA LYS A 134 5.62 17.50 2.59
C LYS A 134 4.20 16.93 2.78
N LYS A 135 3.66 16.23 1.78
CA LYS A 135 2.36 15.55 1.90
C LYS A 135 2.44 14.42 2.94
N GLN A 136 3.46 13.57 2.86
CA GLN A 136 3.68 12.48 3.81
C GLN A 136 3.86 13.00 5.24
N ALA A 137 4.64 14.06 5.44
CA ALA A 137 4.82 14.67 6.76
C ALA A 137 3.51 15.21 7.34
N ARG A 138 2.68 15.87 6.51
CA ARG A 138 1.36 16.38 6.93
C ARG A 138 0.38 15.26 7.25
N GLU A 139 0.42 14.16 6.52
CA GLU A 139 -0.41 12.97 6.80
C GLU A 139 0.00 12.32 8.12
N ALA A 140 1.31 12.13 8.35
CA ALA A 140 1.82 11.61 9.61
C ALA A 140 1.46 12.49 10.81
N GLU A 141 1.55 13.82 10.66
CA GLU A 141 1.15 14.77 11.71
C GLU A 141 -0.35 14.68 12.02
N LYS A 142 -1.20 14.58 10.98
CA LYS A 142 -2.65 14.42 11.15
C LYS A 142 -2.99 13.13 11.89
N VAL A 143 -2.32 12.02 11.57
CA VAL A 143 -2.53 10.72 12.24
C VAL A 143 -2.13 10.83 13.70
N LYS A 144 -0.93 11.35 14.01
CA LYS A 144 -0.50 11.57 15.40
C LYS A 144 -1.49 12.44 16.19
N ARG A 145 -1.96 13.53 15.58
CA ARG A 145 -2.96 14.42 16.22
C ARG A 145 -4.33 13.75 16.38
N ALA A 146 -4.70 12.81 15.53
CA ALA A 146 -5.92 12.02 15.70
C ALA A 146 -5.77 11.04 16.87
N GLN A 147 -4.65 10.34 16.96
CA GLN A 147 -4.33 9.42 18.07
C GLN A 147 -4.35 10.12 19.42
N ILE A 148 -3.64 11.25 19.58
CA ILE A 148 -3.65 12.03 20.83
C ILE A 148 -5.07 12.47 21.21
N ARG A 149 -5.93 12.78 20.24
CA ARG A 149 -7.33 13.15 20.51
C ARG A 149 -8.19 11.95 20.91
N GLN A 150 -7.91 10.76 20.38
CA GLN A 150 -8.59 9.52 20.78
C GLN A 150 -8.18 9.14 22.19
N GLU A 151 -6.89 9.09 22.49
CA GLU A 151 -6.37 8.81 23.84
C GLU A 151 -6.95 9.76 24.88
N LYS A 152 -7.03 11.07 24.56
CA LYS A 152 -7.64 12.05 25.48
C LYS A 152 -9.15 11.87 25.68
N ARG A 153 -9.87 11.30 24.70
CA ARG A 153 -11.30 10.97 24.85
C ARG A 153 -11.46 9.74 25.72
N GLU A 154 -10.70 8.70 25.44
CA GLU A 154 -10.68 7.45 26.22
C GLU A 154 -10.34 7.72 27.69
N GLN A 155 -9.33 8.54 27.96
CA GLN A 155 -8.99 8.96 29.33
C GLN A 155 -10.16 9.66 30.05
N ARG A 156 -10.90 10.53 29.35
CA ARG A 156 -12.06 11.23 29.93
C ARG A 156 -13.22 10.28 30.19
N GLU A 157 -13.43 9.32 29.31
CA GLU A 157 -14.46 8.29 29.45
C GLU A 157 -14.13 7.36 30.62
N GLN A 158 -12.87 6.96 30.78
CA GLN A 158 -12.39 6.20 31.94
C GLN A 158 -12.57 6.98 33.24
N GLU A 159 -12.13 8.24 33.31
CA GLU A 159 -12.28 9.06 34.52
C GLU A 159 -13.77 9.29 34.87
N ALA A 160 -14.64 9.46 33.86
CA ALA A 160 -16.07 9.58 34.07
C ALA A 160 -16.69 8.27 34.57
N ALA A 161 -16.29 7.13 34.01
CA ALA A 161 -16.73 5.81 34.43
C ALA A 161 -16.28 5.50 35.87
N GLU A 162 -15.02 5.78 36.22
CA GLU A 162 -14.51 5.64 37.59
C GLU A 162 -15.28 6.52 38.58
N LYS A 163 -15.57 7.77 38.23
CA LYS A 163 -16.40 8.66 39.06
C LYS A 163 -17.83 8.12 39.23
N GLN A 164 -18.39 7.47 38.22
CA GLN A 164 -19.70 6.82 38.34
C GLN A 164 -19.61 5.58 39.24
N ARG A 165 -18.61 4.72 39.06
CA ARG A 165 -18.37 3.55 39.94
C ARG A 165 -18.24 3.97 41.41
N LEU A 166 -17.48 5.01 41.71
CA LEU A 166 -17.33 5.53 43.07
C LEU A 166 -18.66 6.03 43.66
N LYS A 167 -19.54 6.63 42.84
CA LYS A 167 -20.87 7.05 43.30
C LYS A 167 -21.77 5.83 43.55
N ASP A 168 -21.79 4.88 42.64
CA ASP A 168 -22.55 3.64 42.77
C ASP A 168 -22.14 2.88 44.04
N GLU A 169 -20.82 2.77 44.31
CA GLU A 169 -20.28 2.15 45.53
C GLU A 169 -20.69 2.89 46.80
N GLN A 170 -20.69 4.22 46.79
CA GLN A 170 -21.15 5.02 47.93
C GLN A 170 -22.66 4.85 48.18
N GLU A 171 -23.47 4.76 47.13
CA GLU A 171 -24.90 4.50 47.26
C GLU A 171 -25.17 3.09 47.78
N LEU A 172 -24.47 2.08 47.27
CA LEU A 172 -24.55 0.70 47.76
C LEU A 172 -24.12 0.59 49.23
N ALA A 173 -23.05 1.27 49.64
CA ALA A 173 -22.60 1.30 51.04
C ALA A 173 -23.68 1.89 51.96
N LYS A 174 -24.31 3.01 51.56
CA LYS A 174 -25.42 3.60 52.31
C LYS A 174 -26.62 2.66 52.42
N LEU A 175 -26.97 1.96 51.33
CA LEU A 175 -28.07 0.98 51.35
C LEU A 175 -27.74 -0.21 52.26
N ALA A 176 -26.51 -0.71 52.24
CA ALA A 176 -26.06 -1.77 53.13
C ALA A 176 -26.10 -1.34 54.60
N ASP A 177 -25.67 -0.11 54.92
CA ASP A 177 -25.74 0.44 56.27
C ASP A 177 -27.19 0.57 56.75
N LEU A 178 -28.10 1.05 55.89
CA LEU A 178 -29.54 1.11 56.20
C LEU A 178 -30.13 -0.28 56.42
N GLN A 179 -29.73 -1.27 55.64
CA GLN A 179 -30.16 -2.66 55.81
C GLN A 179 -29.66 -3.25 57.13
N LEU A 180 -28.39 -3.02 57.51
CA LEU A 180 -27.87 -3.42 58.82
C LEU A 180 -28.63 -2.77 59.98
N GLN A 181 -28.97 -1.49 59.87
CA GLN A 181 -29.79 -0.81 60.88
C GLN A 181 -31.17 -1.46 61.01
N ASN A 182 -31.82 -1.73 59.88
CA ASN A 182 -33.13 -2.39 59.85
C ASN A 182 -33.05 -3.83 60.40
N ASP A 183 -31.98 -4.57 60.10
CA ASP A 183 -31.75 -5.92 60.62
C ASP A 183 -31.49 -5.91 62.13
N VAL A 184 -30.72 -4.96 62.65
CA VAL A 184 -30.54 -4.78 64.11
C VAL A 184 -31.86 -4.48 64.81
N ILE A 185 -32.69 -3.60 64.24
CA ILE A 185 -34.02 -3.26 64.78
C ILE A 185 -34.98 -4.46 64.68
N SER A 186 -34.93 -5.21 63.58
CA SER A 186 -35.81 -6.35 63.33
C SER A 186 -35.33 -7.65 63.94
N THR A 187 -34.10 -7.74 64.47
CA THR A 187 -33.66 -8.90 65.25
C THR A 187 -34.53 -9.01 66.51
N PRO A 188 -35.41 -10.01 66.63
CA PRO A 188 -36.05 -10.25 67.91
C PRO A 188 -34.96 -10.74 68.86
N LYS A 189 -34.77 -10.06 69.99
CA LYS A 189 -34.02 -10.59 71.14
C LYS A 189 -34.36 -12.08 71.28
N ALA A 190 -33.33 -12.92 71.31
CA ALA A 190 -33.47 -14.35 71.57
C ALA A 190 -34.23 -14.57 72.90
N SER A 191 -35.55 -14.71 72.78
CA SER A 191 -36.42 -15.08 73.88
C SER A 191 -36.24 -16.57 74.13
N LYS A 192 -35.82 -16.92 75.35
CA LYS A 192 -35.84 -18.30 75.78
C LYS A 192 -37.30 -18.72 76.05
N ARG A 193 -37.82 -19.56 75.15
CA ARG A 193 -38.81 -20.67 75.31
C ARG A 193 -40.31 -20.32 75.13
N PRO A 194 -41.20 -21.29 74.81
CA PRO A 194 -41.06 -22.67 74.31
C PRO A 194 -41.81 -22.94 72.97
N THR A 195 -41.64 -24.16 72.44
CA THR A 195 -42.26 -24.75 71.24
C THR A 195 -43.80 -24.62 71.14
N LYS A 196 -44.31 -24.20 69.96
CA LYS A 196 -45.44 -24.79 69.18
C LYS A 196 -45.72 -23.88 67.97
N GLN A 197 -45.32 -24.28 66.76
CA GLN A 197 -46.05 -25.10 65.77
C GLN A 197 -47.04 -24.32 64.90
N ILE A 198 -46.91 -24.56 63.58
CA ILE A 198 -47.96 -24.47 62.52
C ILE A 198 -48.25 -23.02 62.06
N SER A 199 -48.34 -22.66 60.78
CA SER A 199 -48.11 -23.33 59.51
C SER A 199 -48.34 -22.32 58.38
N ARG A 200 -47.77 -22.64 57.21
CA ARG A 200 -48.48 -22.60 55.90
C ARG A 200 -48.68 -21.24 55.21
N GLN A 201 -48.18 -21.24 53.96
CA GLN A 201 -48.70 -20.61 52.73
C GLN A 201 -48.17 -19.18 52.49
N ALA A 202 -47.35 -18.93 51.45
CA ALA A 202 -47.73 -18.83 50.02
C ALA A 202 -48.70 -17.64 49.82
N LYS A 203 -48.61 -16.76 48.82
CA LYS A 203 -47.86 -16.65 47.57
C LYS A 203 -48.16 -15.23 47.00
N PRO A 204 -47.65 -14.84 45.82
CA PRO A 204 -47.37 -13.47 45.38
C PRO A 204 -48.55 -12.82 44.63
N ARG A 205 -48.42 -11.54 44.27
CA ARG A 205 -49.11 -10.85 43.15
C ARG A 205 -48.80 -9.33 43.24
N VAL A 206 -48.68 -8.53 42.19
CA VAL A 206 -48.71 -8.74 40.74
C VAL A 206 -48.25 -7.43 40.09
N GLN A 207 -47.57 -7.51 38.94
CA GLN A 207 -47.47 -6.40 37.99
C GLN A 207 -48.87 -6.15 37.39
N PRO A 208 -49.13 -4.96 36.83
CA PRO A 208 -49.23 -5.01 35.37
C PRO A 208 -48.57 -3.82 34.67
N GLU A 209 -47.98 -4.17 33.54
CA GLU A 209 -47.69 -3.28 32.43
C GLU A 209 -48.90 -2.46 31.98
N ALA A 210 -48.61 -1.28 31.42
CA ALA A 210 -49.35 -0.77 30.28
C ALA A 210 -48.38 0.00 29.38
N HIS A 211 -48.08 -0.60 28.23
CA HIS A 211 -47.64 0.09 27.02
C HIS A 211 -48.71 1.08 26.56
N VAL A 212 -48.28 2.28 26.15
CA VAL A 212 -48.86 2.96 24.98
C VAL A 212 -47.70 3.64 24.24
N GLU A 213 -47.45 3.18 23.02
CA GLU A 213 -46.68 3.92 22.02
C GLU A 213 -47.58 5.03 21.45
N ASP A 214 -47.16 6.28 21.59
CA ASP A 214 -47.73 7.39 20.83
C ASP A 214 -46.69 7.89 19.82
N ASN A 215 -47.07 7.79 18.55
CA ASN A 215 -46.34 8.29 17.39
C ASN A 215 -46.25 9.82 17.45
N GLU A 216 -45.12 10.37 17.87
CA GLU A 216 -44.85 11.80 17.76
C GLU A 216 -44.04 12.16 16.51
N VAL A 217 -44.63 13.06 15.73
CA VAL A 217 -44.07 13.71 14.55
C VAL A 217 -42.71 14.33 14.86
N VAL A 218 -41.67 13.84 14.19
CA VAL A 218 -40.28 14.31 14.35
C VAL A 218 -40.14 15.76 13.87
N VAL A 219 -40.23 16.72 14.79
CA VAL A 219 -39.83 18.11 14.54
C VAL A 219 -38.31 18.18 14.67
N THR A 220 -37.61 18.28 13.55
CA THR A 220 -36.14 18.43 13.55
C THR A 220 -35.74 19.73 14.24
N THR A 221 -35.07 19.64 15.39
CA THR A 221 -34.53 20.78 16.14
C THR A 221 -33.03 20.91 15.89
N ASN A 222 -32.49 22.13 15.92
CA ASN A 222 -31.03 22.33 15.82
C ASN A 222 -30.32 21.90 17.12
N ARG A 223 -28.98 21.87 17.13
CA ARG A 223 -28.17 21.56 18.34
C ARG A 223 -28.46 22.42 19.58
N ARG A 224 -29.25 23.50 19.46
CA ARG A 224 -29.67 24.41 20.53
C ARG A 224 -31.18 24.34 20.82
N GLY A 225 -31.89 23.32 20.33
CA GLY A 225 -33.29 23.07 20.62
C GLY A 225 -34.29 23.98 19.91
N ARG A 226 -33.88 24.78 18.91
CA ARG A 226 -34.82 25.61 18.15
C ARG A 226 -35.49 24.81 17.03
N ALA A 227 -36.82 24.89 16.96
CA ALA A 227 -37.61 24.28 15.90
C ALA A 227 -37.30 24.95 14.55
N ILE A 228 -36.84 24.16 13.59
CA ILE A 228 -36.56 24.64 12.23
C ILE A 228 -37.88 24.58 11.46
N ARG A 229 -38.45 25.75 11.14
CA ARG A 229 -39.63 25.81 10.29
C ARG A 229 -39.20 26.16 8.86
N PRO A 230 -39.59 25.37 7.84
CA PRO A 230 -39.25 25.69 6.46
C PRO A 230 -39.93 26.99 6.00
N PRO A 231 -39.38 27.67 4.98
CA PRO A 231 -39.95 28.90 4.43
C PRO A 231 -41.38 28.68 3.90
N ALA A 232 -42.22 29.73 3.93
CA ALA A 232 -43.65 29.64 3.56
C ALA A 232 -43.92 29.16 2.13
N ARG A 233 -42.95 29.27 1.21
CA ARG A 233 -43.07 28.79 -0.17
C ARG A 233 -43.00 27.27 -0.32
N PHE A 234 -42.61 26.56 0.74
CA PHE A 234 -42.51 25.11 0.82
C PHE A 234 -43.48 24.52 1.84
N ARG A 235 -44.50 25.29 2.24
CA ARG A 235 -45.62 24.82 3.05
C ARG A 235 -46.82 24.79 2.12
N ASP A 236 -47.29 23.60 1.79
CA ASP A 236 -48.55 23.41 1.04
C ASP A 236 -49.76 23.85 1.89
#